data_AF-R6H1U9-F1
#
_entry.id   AF-R6H1U9-F1
#
_cell.length_a   1.000
_cell.length_b   1.000
_cell.length_c   1.000
_cell.angle_alpha   90.00
_cell.angle_beta   90.00
_cell.angle_gamma   90.00
#
_symmetry.space_group_name_H-M   'P 1'
#
loop_
_entity.id
_entity.type
_entity.pdbx_description
1 polymer ?
#
loop_
_entity_poly.entity_id
_entity_poly.type
_entity_poly.pdbx_seq_one_letter_code
_entity_poly.pdbx_strand_id
1 'polypeptide(L)'
;MDYIKEAQNIISSKDGITAAYGYGSSFFHQAGYNSKTVKSMDFIFVVDSLKDWLTNDIAKNPEDYTESTRKKIIKLSSKKLKGRTGIIYNVVRDRKVNYKFGVIETKDFIKHLSTWSSFYVTGRMQKPIYSFKSTKKLDDVINFNRESVLLTSLLILNKEKLSIYELFEMICSLSYKGDIRFIIENPNKVSNIVKGNIDEFLKIYSRYDKYISIDGEDIFVDLSSVYSNANKIPNYDKFKNKEKTKYGSYLLKHIKHVNLCESICQPLKGLRVSGIKDSLSYVKEKAKKKKLK
;
A
#
# COMPACT_ATOMS: atom_id res chain seq x y z
N MET A 1 -0.25 -24.25 -9.08
CA MET A 1 -0.89 -23.96 -7.78
C MET A 1 -1.85 -22.81 -7.98
N ASP A 2 -3.10 -22.98 -7.57
CA ASP A 2 -4.09 -21.90 -7.63
C ASP A 2 -3.91 -20.98 -6.42
N TYR A 3 -3.21 -19.86 -6.63
CA TYR A 3 -2.91 -18.88 -5.58
C TYR A 3 -4.17 -18.16 -5.09
N ILE A 4 -5.23 -18.07 -5.90
CA ILE A 4 -6.49 -17.42 -5.48
C ILE A 4 -7.25 -18.34 -4.52
N LYS A 5 -7.38 -19.62 -4.87
CA LYS A 5 -8.01 -20.62 -3.98
C LYS A 5 -7.26 -20.78 -2.66
N GLU A 6 -5.93 -20.85 -2.71
CA GLU A 6 -5.11 -20.95 -1.51
C GLU A 6 -5.24 -19.67 -0.63
N ALA A 7 -5.30 -18.48 -1.25
CA ALA A 7 -5.56 -17.24 -0.51
C ALA A 7 -6.95 -17.21 0.13
N GLN A 8 -7.99 -17.71 -0.54
CA GLN A 8 -9.34 -17.84 0.03
C GLN A 8 -9.35 -18.78 1.24
N ASN A 9 -8.61 -19.89 1.19
CA ASN A 9 -8.49 -20.80 2.33
C ASN A 9 -7.81 -20.12 3.53
N ILE A 10 -6.72 -19.39 3.31
CA ILE A 10 -6.01 -18.62 4.35
C ILE A 10 -6.93 -17.56 4.97
N ILE A 11 -7.72 -16.87 4.15
CA ILE A 11 -8.65 -15.84 4.64
C ILE A 11 -9.80 -16.48 5.42
N SER A 12 -10.29 -17.64 4.98
CA SER A 12 -11.41 -18.34 5.63
C SER A 12 -11.03 -18.95 6.98
N SER A 13 -9.75 -19.24 7.24
CA SER A 13 -9.29 -19.69 8.55
C SER A 13 -9.19 -18.57 9.59
N LYS A 14 -9.38 -17.31 9.17
CA LYS A 14 -9.22 -16.11 9.99
C LYS A 14 -10.56 -15.40 10.21
N ASP A 15 -11.11 -15.57 11.40
CA ASP A 15 -12.44 -15.03 11.74
C ASP A 15 -12.41 -13.51 11.95
N GLY A 16 -13.57 -12.85 11.86
CA GLY A 16 -13.70 -11.43 12.22
C GLY A 16 -12.98 -10.44 11.29
N ILE A 17 -12.61 -10.86 10.08
CA ILE A 17 -12.08 -9.95 9.05
C ILE A 17 -13.24 -9.16 8.42
N THR A 18 -13.17 -7.84 8.46
CA THR A 18 -14.12 -6.93 7.79
C THR A 18 -13.82 -6.81 6.30
N ALA A 19 -12.53 -6.68 5.93
CA ALA A 19 -12.07 -6.71 4.55
C ALA A 19 -10.68 -7.35 4.40
N ALA A 20 -10.41 -7.97 3.26
CA ALA A 20 -9.15 -8.63 2.94
C ALA A 20 -8.69 -8.27 1.52
N TYR A 21 -7.48 -7.72 1.43
CA TYR A 21 -6.86 -7.33 0.18
C TYR A 21 -5.54 -8.06 -0.03
N GLY A 22 -5.44 -8.81 -1.12
CA GLY A 22 -4.18 -9.42 -1.57
C GLY A 22 -3.37 -8.46 -2.42
N TYR A 23 -2.05 -8.52 -2.28
CA TYR A 23 -1.15 -7.72 -3.09
C TYR A 23 0.23 -8.34 -3.31
N GLY A 24 1.03 -7.70 -4.18
CA GLY A 24 2.39 -8.12 -4.46
C GLY A 24 2.47 -9.19 -5.55
N SER A 25 3.65 -9.78 -5.72
CA SER A 25 3.99 -10.62 -6.87
C SER A 25 3.19 -11.92 -6.97
N SER A 26 2.50 -12.32 -5.89
CA SER A 26 1.67 -13.54 -5.84
C SER A 26 0.28 -13.35 -6.45
N PHE A 27 -0.19 -12.11 -6.57
CA PHE A 27 -1.49 -11.78 -7.18
C PHE A 27 -1.35 -10.97 -8.48
N PHE A 28 -0.20 -10.33 -8.67
CA PHE A 28 0.07 -9.37 -9.74
C PHE A 28 1.46 -9.65 -10.31
N HIS A 29 1.57 -9.83 -11.63
CA HIS A 29 2.85 -10.11 -12.27
C HIS A 29 3.82 -8.92 -12.13
N GLN A 30 5.13 -9.18 -12.03
CA GLN A 30 6.15 -8.12 -12.03
C GLN A 30 7.15 -8.44 -13.14
N ALA A 31 7.33 -7.51 -14.08
CA ALA A 31 8.25 -7.70 -15.19
C ALA A 31 9.67 -7.99 -14.66
N GLY A 32 10.30 -9.03 -15.20
CA GLY A 32 11.62 -9.52 -14.78
C GLY A 32 11.63 -10.53 -13.62
N TYR A 33 10.47 -10.97 -13.09
CA TYR A 33 10.38 -12.05 -12.11
C TYR A 33 9.83 -13.35 -12.72
N ASN A 34 10.60 -14.43 -12.66
CA ASN A 34 10.14 -15.77 -13.07
C ASN A 34 9.02 -16.29 -12.14
N SER A 35 7.98 -16.89 -12.71
CA SER A 35 6.84 -17.51 -12.00
C SER A 35 7.26 -18.58 -10.98
N LYS A 36 8.44 -19.19 -11.14
CA LYS A 36 9.08 -20.12 -10.19
C LYS A 36 9.60 -19.45 -8.90
N THR A 37 9.48 -18.12 -8.75
CA THR A 37 10.03 -17.35 -7.61
C THR A 37 8.99 -16.71 -6.71
N VAL A 38 7.71 -17.09 -6.82
CA VAL A 38 6.64 -16.59 -5.93
C VAL A 38 6.89 -17.09 -4.50
N LYS A 39 7.46 -16.22 -3.68
CA LYS A 39 8.00 -16.56 -2.35
C LYS A 39 7.02 -16.37 -1.20
N SER A 40 6.01 -15.51 -1.33
CA SER A 40 5.07 -15.21 -0.25
C SER A 40 3.82 -14.48 -0.75
N MET A 41 2.62 -14.87 -0.31
CA MET A 41 1.42 -14.04 -0.48
C MET A 41 1.46 -12.86 0.50
N ASP A 42 1.06 -11.67 0.09
CA ASP A 42 0.96 -10.51 0.97
C ASP A 42 -0.50 -10.05 1.10
N PHE A 43 -0.96 -9.86 2.32
CA PHE A 43 -2.34 -9.46 2.63
C PHE A 43 -2.39 -8.20 3.51
N ILE A 44 -3.48 -7.45 3.38
CA ILE A 44 -3.95 -6.49 4.37
C ILE A 44 -5.35 -6.90 4.81
N PHE A 45 -5.51 -7.15 6.09
CA PHE A 45 -6.78 -7.40 6.76
C PHE A 45 -7.22 -6.15 7.50
N VAL A 46 -8.47 -5.76 7.24
CA VAL A 46 -9.17 -4.69 7.95
C VAL A 46 -10.11 -5.35 8.94
N VAL A 47 -10.03 -4.93 10.20
CA VAL A 47 -10.77 -5.52 11.33
C VAL A 47 -11.39 -4.43 12.20
N ASP A 48 -12.35 -4.74 13.05
CA ASP A 48 -12.99 -3.71 13.87
C ASP A 48 -12.17 -3.34 15.12
N SER A 49 -11.61 -4.34 15.81
CA SER A 49 -10.70 -4.18 16.95
C SER A 49 -9.39 -4.92 16.72
N LEU A 50 -8.27 -4.19 16.65
CA LEU A 50 -6.97 -4.80 16.37
C LEU A 50 -6.55 -5.79 17.46
N LYS A 51 -6.77 -5.40 18.73
CA LYS A 51 -6.29 -6.15 19.88
C LYS A 51 -7.08 -7.45 20.06
N ASP A 52 -8.39 -7.36 19.93
CA ASP A 52 -9.27 -8.52 20.12
C ASP A 52 -9.08 -9.51 18.97
N TRP A 53 -9.03 -9.00 17.73
CA TRP A 53 -8.77 -9.83 16.56
C TRP A 53 -7.45 -10.59 16.68
N LEU A 54 -6.35 -9.92 17.05
CA LEU A 54 -5.05 -10.57 17.21
C LEU A 54 -5.04 -11.59 18.35
N THR A 55 -5.69 -11.30 19.47
CA THR A 55 -5.78 -12.23 20.61
C THR A 55 -6.53 -13.50 20.19
N ASN A 56 -7.64 -13.34 19.46
CA ASN A 56 -8.45 -14.45 18.98
C ASN A 56 -7.73 -15.26 17.89
N ASP A 57 -7.07 -14.60 16.93
CA ASP A 57 -6.30 -15.30 15.88
C ASP A 57 -5.11 -16.05 16.46
N ILE A 58 -4.45 -15.52 17.51
CA ILE A 58 -3.40 -16.26 18.24
C ILE A 58 -3.96 -17.49 18.95
N ALA A 59 -5.16 -17.40 19.54
CA ALA A 59 -5.76 -18.54 20.22
C ALA A 59 -6.19 -19.65 19.24
N LYS A 60 -6.71 -19.26 18.07
CA LYS A 60 -7.19 -20.19 17.03
C LYS A 60 -6.08 -20.74 16.15
N ASN A 61 -5.10 -19.91 15.78
CA ASN A 61 -4.01 -20.21 14.85
C ASN A 61 -2.63 -19.95 15.50
N PRO A 62 -2.31 -20.54 16.67
CA PRO A 62 -1.10 -20.22 17.43
C PRO A 62 0.21 -20.45 16.67
N GLU A 63 0.20 -21.37 15.72
CA GLU A 63 1.33 -21.77 14.89
C GLU A 63 1.67 -20.77 13.78
N ASP A 64 0.78 -19.83 13.47
CA ASP A 64 1.08 -18.68 12.59
C ASP A 64 2.02 -17.66 13.25
N TYR A 65 2.24 -17.77 14.56
CA TYR A 65 2.97 -16.80 15.36
C TYR A 65 4.17 -17.45 16.06
N THR A 66 5.31 -16.74 16.11
CA THR A 66 6.39 -17.14 17.01
C THR A 66 5.99 -16.90 18.46
N GLU A 67 6.53 -17.69 19.39
CA GLU A 67 6.24 -17.55 20.83
C GLU A 67 6.52 -16.12 21.34
N SER A 68 7.62 -15.52 20.88
CA SER A 68 7.97 -14.13 21.20
C SER A 68 6.92 -13.15 20.71
N THR A 69 6.41 -13.34 19.49
CA THR A 69 5.37 -12.50 18.89
C THR A 69 4.07 -12.64 19.67
N ARG A 70 3.65 -13.86 20.03
CA ARG A 70 2.44 -14.09 20.85
C ARG A 70 2.50 -13.34 22.18
N LYS A 71 3.59 -13.54 22.94
CA LYS A 71 3.80 -12.89 24.25
C LYS A 71 3.74 -11.36 24.14
N LYS A 72 4.38 -10.78 23.12
CA LYS A 72 4.39 -9.32 22.92
C LYS A 72 3.06 -8.77 22.47
N ILE A 73 2.37 -9.45 21.55
CA ILE A 73 1.04 -9.05 21.11
C ILE A 73 0.09 -9.03 22.32
N ILE A 74 0.11 -10.07 23.16
CA ILE A 74 -0.72 -10.14 24.37
C ILE A 74 -0.36 -9.05 25.38
N LYS A 75 0.92 -8.78 25.62
CA LYS A 75 1.37 -7.78 26.62
C LYS A 75 1.20 -6.32 26.20
N LEU A 76 1.34 -6.00 24.91
CA LEU A 76 1.35 -4.61 24.44
C LEU A 76 -0.07 -4.04 24.33
N SER A 77 -0.23 -2.75 24.66
CA SER A 77 -1.49 -2.03 24.47
C SER A 77 -1.78 -1.81 22.98
N SER A 78 -3.07 -1.64 22.62
CA SER A 78 -3.50 -1.36 21.24
C SER A 78 -2.75 -0.15 20.64
N LYS A 79 -2.56 0.93 21.41
CA LYS A 79 -1.77 2.11 20.98
C LYS A 79 -0.34 1.74 20.57
N LYS A 80 0.35 0.88 21.35
CA LYS A 80 1.71 0.42 21.02
C LYS A 80 1.73 -0.51 19.80
N LEU A 81 0.72 -1.37 19.66
CA LEU A 81 0.58 -2.28 18.51
C LEU A 81 0.27 -1.52 17.22
N LYS A 82 -0.50 -0.44 17.27
CA LYS A 82 -0.80 0.42 16.10
C LYS A 82 0.40 1.26 15.69
N GLY A 83 1.08 1.88 16.64
CA GLY A 83 2.16 2.82 16.35
C GLY A 83 1.70 3.94 15.41
N ARG A 84 2.59 4.44 14.55
CA ARG A 84 2.29 5.57 13.66
C ARG A 84 1.41 5.21 12.46
N THR A 85 1.59 4.02 11.89
CA THR A 85 0.91 3.63 10.62
C THR A 85 -0.41 2.91 10.84
N GLY A 86 -0.80 2.63 12.09
CA GLY A 86 -2.02 1.89 12.42
C GLY A 86 -1.96 0.39 12.13
N ILE A 87 -1.01 -0.08 11.31
CA ILE A 87 -0.93 -1.47 10.81
C ILE A 87 0.20 -2.26 11.47
N ILE A 88 -0.08 -3.51 11.87
CA ILE A 88 0.90 -4.48 12.39
C ILE A 88 0.99 -5.66 11.44
N TYR A 89 2.21 -6.15 11.18
CA TYR A 89 2.44 -7.28 10.30
C TYR A 89 2.86 -8.53 11.05
N ASN A 90 2.36 -9.68 10.59
CA ASN A 90 2.85 -11.00 10.94
C ASN A 90 3.31 -11.74 9.67
N VAL A 91 4.38 -12.55 9.79
CA VAL A 91 4.92 -13.35 8.68
C VAL A 91 4.79 -14.81 9.08
N VAL A 92 4.06 -15.56 8.28
CA VAL A 92 3.83 -16.99 8.44
C VAL A 92 4.74 -17.74 7.47
N ARG A 93 5.55 -18.63 8.04
CA ARG A 93 6.54 -19.43 7.31
C ARG A 93 6.24 -20.91 7.47
N ASP A 94 6.98 -21.74 6.73
CA ASP A 94 6.95 -23.20 6.84
C ASP A 94 5.55 -23.79 6.58
N ARG A 95 4.82 -23.12 5.69
CA ARG A 95 3.54 -23.58 5.14
C ARG A 95 3.71 -24.01 3.70
N LYS A 96 2.68 -24.64 3.15
CA LYS A 96 2.55 -24.94 1.72
C LYS A 96 2.81 -23.70 0.84
N VAL A 97 2.34 -22.54 1.29
CA VAL A 97 2.69 -21.22 0.75
C VAL A 97 2.98 -20.29 1.92
N ASN A 98 4.19 -19.72 1.97
CA ASN A 98 4.48 -18.67 2.93
C ASN A 98 3.57 -17.47 2.68
N TYR A 99 3.16 -16.79 3.73
CA TYR A 99 2.36 -15.59 3.57
C TYR A 99 2.62 -14.59 4.68
N LYS A 100 2.29 -13.34 4.40
CA LYS A 100 2.43 -12.22 5.32
C LYS A 100 1.11 -11.47 5.31
N PHE A 101 0.62 -11.11 6.48
CA PHE A 101 -0.58 -10.28 6.59
C PHE A 101 -0.34 -9.10 7.52
N GLY A 102 -0.88 -7.95 7.12
CA GLY A 102 -0.95 -6.76 7.92
C GLY A 102 -2.36 -6.56 8.45
N VAL A 103 -2.52 -6.24 9.72
CA VAL A 103 -3.83 -6.01 10.37
C VAL A 103 -3.95 -4.54 10.74
N ILE A 104 -5.06 -3.91 10.34
CA ILE A 104 -5.38 -2.50 10.61
C ILE A 104 -6.85 -2.36 10.98
N GLU A 105 -7.17 -1.44 11.89
CA GLU A 105 -8.57 -1.18 12.22
C GLU A 105 -9.31 -0.43 11.11
N THR A 106 -10.59 -0.75 10.91
CA THR A 106 -11.49 -0.07 9.98
C THR A 106 -11.39 1.46 10.09
N LYS A 107 -11.38 1.99 11.32
CA LYS A 107 -11.28 3.44 11.57
C LYS A 107 -9.95 4.05 11.14
N ASP A 108 -8.84 3.34 11.36
CA ASP A 108 -7.50 3.81 10.99
C ASP A 108 -7.30 3.71 9.47
N PHE A 109 -7.82 2.64 8.84
CA PHE A 109 -7.82 2.47 7.39
C PHE A 109 -8.55 3.64 6.70
N ILE A 110 -9.79 3.91 7.13
CA ILE A 110 -10.59 5.02 6.58
C ILE A 110 -9.88 6.35 6.79
N LYS A 111 -9.43 6.62 8.03
CA LYS A 111 -8.72 7.86 8.35
C LYS A 111 -7.50 8.05 7.46
N HIS A 112 -6.66 7.03 7.28
CA HIS A 112 -5.43 7.18 6.51
C HIS A 112 -5.69 7.47 5.02
N LEU A 113 -6.63 6.74 4.40
CA LEU A 113 -6.97 6.93 2.99
C LEU A 113 -7.70 8.25 2.74
N SER A 114 -8.52 8.73 3.68
CA SER A 114 -9.27 9.99 3.51
C SER A 114 -8.49 11.25 3.89
N THR A 115 -7.46 11.15 4.75
CA THR A 115 -6.76 12.34 5.29
C THR A 115 -5.27 12.40 4.93
N TRP A 116 -4.72 11.29 4.42
CA TRP A 116 -3.28 11.10 4.22
C TRP A 116 -2.43 11.33 5.48
N SER A 117 -3.03 11.12 6.66
CA SER A 117 -2.32 11.12 7.95
C SER A 117 -1.25 10.04 8.07
N SER A 118 -1.37 8.98 7.26
CA SER A 118 -0.34 7.98 7.02
C SER A 118 -0.37 7.59 5.54
N PHE A 119 0.79 7.38 4.94
CA PHE A 119 0.89 6.98 3.53
C PHE A 119 1.25 5.50 3.33
N TYR A 120 1.47 4.76 4.41
CA TYR A 120 1.86 3.35 4.36
C TYR A 120 0.81 2.46 3.67
N VAL A 121 -0.43 2.48 4.17
CA VAL A 121 -1.55 1.72 3.58
C VAL A 121 -2.14 2.49 2.39
N THR A 122 -2.28 3.81 2.50
CA THR A 122 -2.74 4.72 1.43
C THR A 122 -1.97 4.50 0.13
N GLY A 123 -0.64 4.49 0.20
CA GLY A 123 0.24 4.25 -0.94
C GLY A 123 0.19 2.81 -1.45
N ARG A 124 -0.29 1.84 -0.67
CA ARG A 124 -0.60 0.47 -1.15
C ARG A 124 -1.92 0.44 -1.92
N MET A 125 -2.96 1.13 -1.43
CA MET A 125 -4.31 1.10 -1.99
C MET A 125 -4.46 1.89 -3.30
N GLN A 126 -3.51 2.77 -3.63
CA GLN A 126 -3.43 3.41 -4.96
C GLN A 126 -2.92 2.48 -6.07
N LYS A 127 -2.33 1.34 -5.73
CA LYS A 127 -1.82 0.34 -6.69
C LYS A 127 -2.84 -0.78 -6.89
N PRO A 128 -2.67 -1.64 -7.91
CA PRO A 128 -3.49 -2.85 -8.07
C PRO A 128 -3.58 -3.69 -6.81
N ILE A 129 -4.78 -4.08 -6.41
CA ILE A 129 -5.04 -4.95 -5.25
C ILE A 129 -6.10 -5.97 -5.65
N TYR A 130 -6.00 -7.17 -5.12
CA TYR A 130 -7.04 -8.19 -5.29
C TYR A 130 -7.97 -8.11 -4.09
N SER A 131 -9.24 -7.81 -4.32
CA SER A 131 -10.25 -7.69 -3.26
C SER A 131 -10.92 -9.05 -3.02
N PHE A 132 -10.56 -9.73 -1.93
CA PHE A 132 -11.19 -11.01 -1.55
C PHE A 132 -12.48 -10.80 -0.76
N LYS A 133 -12.50 -9.77 0.07
CA LYS A 133 -13.62 -9.36 0.90
C LYS A 133 -13.55 -7.86 1.10
N SER A 134 -14.66 -7.15 0.92
CA SER A 134 -14.74 -5.72 1.19
C SER A 134 -16.15 -5.32 1.60
N THR A 135 -16.30 -4.05 1.98
CA THR A 135 -17.59 -3.41 2.19
C THR A 135 -17.66 -2.19 1.28
N LYS A 136 -18.88 -1.80 0.87
CA LYS A 136 -19.09 -0.61 0.03
C LYS A 136 -18.37 0.63 0.60
N LYS A 137 -18.45 0.84 1.92
CA LYS A 137 -17.78 1.96 2.59
C LYS A 137 -16.26 1.96 2.40
N LEU A 138 -15.62 0.79 2.47
CA LEU A 138 -14.18 0.67 2.29
C LEU A 138 -13.78 0.83 0.82
N ASP A 139 -14.59 0.31 -0.10
CA ASP A 139 -14.37 0.49 -1.54
C ASP A 139 -14.50 1.96 -1.94
N ASP A 140 -15.51 2.67 -1.41
CA ASP A 140 -15.70 4.10 -1.65
C ASP A 140 -14.49 4.92 -1.17
N VAL A 141 -13.92 4.58 -0.01
CA VAL A 141 -12.71 5.25 0.52
C VAL A 141 -11.46 4.91 -0.29
N ILE A 142 -11.33 3.68 -0.81
CA ILE A 142 -10.25 3.31 -1.72
C ILE A 142 -10.34 4.10 -3.03
N ASN A 143 -11.56 4.24 -3.58
CA ASN A 143 -11.79 5.00 -4.81
C ASN A 143 -11.54 6.49 -4.61
N PHE A 144 -12.00 7.07 -3.49
CA PHE A 144 -11.66 8.44 -3.11
C PHE A 144 -10.14 8.65 -3.09
N ASN A 145 -9.39 7.77 -2.40
CA ASN A 145 -7.93 7.86 -2.37
C ASN A 145 -7.30 7.76 -3.77
N ARG A 146 -7.80 6.86 -4.63
CA ARG A 146 -7.29 6.70 -6.01
C ARG A 146 -7.54 7.96 -6.84
N GLU A 147 -8.71 8.57 -6.75
CA GLU A 147 -9.02 9.85 -7.40
C GLU A 147 -8.09 10.96 -6.89
N SER A 148 -7.93 11.10 -5.57
CA SER A 148 -7.05 12.10 -4.97
C SER A 148 -5.59 11.93 -5.41
N VAL A 149 -5.11 10.68 -5.50
CA VAL A 149 -3.77 10.36 -5.98
C VAL A 149 -3.61 10.68 -7.45
N LEU A 150 -4.61 10.37 -8.30
CA LEU A 150 -4.60 10.74 -9.71
C LEU A 150 -4.47 12.26 -9.88
N LEU A 151 -5.36 13.04 -9.25
CA LEU A 151 -5.33 14.49 -9.30
C LEU A 151 -3.97 15.04 -8.83
N THR A 152 -3.41 14.47 -7.76
CA THR A 152 -2.10 14.86 -7.25
C THR A 152 -0.97 14.56 -8.24
N SER A 153 -0.99 13.39 -8.87
CA SER A 153 0.01 13.03 -9.90
C SER A 153 -0.09 13.94 -11.12
N LEU A 154 -1.29 14.27 -11.57
CA LEU A 154 -1.52 15.21 -12.68
C LEU A 154 -1.05 16.63 -12.33
N LEU A 155 -1.30 17.10 -11.11
CA LEU A 155 -0.79 18.41 -10.63
C LEU A 155 0.73 18.44 -10.46
N ILE A 156 1.37 17.30 -10.16
CA ILE A 156 2.84 17.20 -10.08
C ILE A 156 3.46 17.21 -11.47
N LEU A 157 2.87 16.48 -12.41
CA LEU A 157 3.36 16.40 -13.78
C LEU A 157 3.09 17.70 -14.55
N ASN A 158 1.89 18.28 -14.36
CA ASN A 158 1.42 19.53 -14.94
C ASN A 158 1.68 19.65 -16.45
N LYS A 159 1.26 18.61 -17.21
CA LYS A 159 1.32 18.55 -18.67
C LYS A 159 -0.06 18.18 -19.22
N GLU A 160 -0.40 18.71 -20.39
CA GLU A 160 -1.65 18.38 -21.10
C GLU A 160 -1.57 17.06 -21.87
N LYS A 161 -0.35 16.59 -22.18
CA LYS A 161 -0.09 15.29 -22.81
C LYS A 161 0.98 14.54 -22.01
N LEU A 162 0.71 13.26 -21.74
CA LEU A 162 1.54 12.32 -21.00
C LEU A 162 1.53 10.97 -21.71
N SER A 163 2.53 10.12 -21.45
CA SER A 163 2.38 8.68 -21.68
C SER A 163 1.70 7.97 -20.51
N ILE A 164 1.10 6.79 -20.77
CA ILE A 164 0.57 5.91 -19.71
C ILE A 164 1.65 5.56 -18.68
N TYR A 165 2.89 5.38 -19.12
CA TYR A 165 4.02 5.08 -18.24
C TYR A 165 4.36 6.25 -17.33
N GLU A 166 4.43 7.49 -17.86
CA GLU A 166 4.70 8.68 -17.04
C GLU A 166 3.66 8.84 -15.92
N LEU A 167 2.37 8.69 -16.24
CA LEU A 167 1.31 8.83 -15.24
C LEU A 167 1.38 7.73 -14.18
N PHE A 168 1.43 6.46 -14.60
CA PHE A 168 1.37 5.35 -13.66
C PHE A 168 2.65 5.18 -12.86
N GLU A 169 3.82 5.52 -13.42
CA GLU A 169 5.07 5.59 -12.65
C GLU A 169 5.02 6.74 -11.64
N MET A 170 4.47 7.91 -11.98
CA MET A 170 4.27 9.00 -11.03
C MET A 170 3.37 8.55 -9.87
N ILE A 171 2.20 7.99 -10.16
CA ILE A 171 1.26 7.44 -9.18
C ILE A 171 1.96 6.41 -8.31
N CYS A 172 2.60 5.40 -8.89
CA CYS A 172 3.29 4.34 -8.14
C CYS A 172 4.40 4.92 -7.25
N SER A 173 5.15 5.89 -7.75
CA SER A 173 6.29 6.50 -7.05
C SER A 173 5.92 7.24 -5.77
N LEU A 174 4.70 7.80 -5.67
CA LEU A 174 4.27 8.56 -4.48
C LEU A 174 4.38 7.73 -3.19
N SER A 175 4.17 6.41 -3.28
CA SER A 175 4.33 5.48 -2.16
C SER A 175 5.77 5.26 -1.67
N TYR A 176 6.76 5.83 -2.39
CA TYR A 176 8.19 5.68 -2.11
C TYR A 176 8.91 7.03 -1.93
N LYS A 177 8.32 8.16 -2.36
CA LYS A 177 8.96 9.48 -2.25
C LYS A 177 9.26 9.81 -0.78
N GLY A 178 10.53 9.98 -0.44
CA GLY A 178 10.97 10.27 0.94
C GLY A 178 11.09 9.04 1.86
N ASP A 179 10.79 7.83 1.37
CA ASP A 179 10.93 6.61 2.15
C ASP A 179 12.38 6.10 2.14
N ILE A 180 13.08 6.17 3.27
CA ILE A 180 14.49 5.72 3.38
C ILE A 180 14.64 4.23 3.08
N ARG A 181 13.58 3.43 3.25
CA ARG A 181 13.61 1.98 2.98
C ARG A 181 13.67 1.69 1.49
N PHE A 182 13.32 2.65 0.63
CA PHE A 182 13.43 2.52 -0.81
C PHE A 182 14.87 2.63 -1.31
N ILE A 183 15.78 3.26 -0.55
CA ILE A 183 17.21 3.41 -0.91
C ILE A 183 17.92 2.05 -1.10
N ILE A 184 17.43 1.01 -0.39
CA ILE A 184 17.95 -0.35 -0.43
C ILE A 184 17.17 -1.28 -1.38
N GLU A 185 16.16 -0.77 -2.10
CA GLU A 185 15.36 -1.54 -3.05
C GLU A 185 15.96 -1.50 -4.46
N ASN A 186 15.41 -2.33 -5.36
CA ASN A 186 15.76 -2.28 -6.79
C ASN A 186 15.39 -0.89 -7.37
N PRO A 187 16.33 -0.18 -8.03
CA PRO A 187 16.05 1.15 -8.59
C PRO A 187 14.93 1.14 -9.66
N ASN A 188 14.78 0.03 -10.38
CA ASN A 188 13.74 -0.15 -11.41
C ASN A 188 12.41 -0.64 -10.84
N LYS A 189 12.26 -0.74 -9.51
CA LYS A 189 11.07 -1.32 -8.87
C LYS A 189 9.77 -0.64 -9.30
N VAL A 190 9.75 0.68 -9.40
CA VAL A 190 8.55 1.43 -9.83
C VAL A 190 8.19 1.05 -11.27
N SER A 191 9.15 1.12 -12.19
CA SER A 191 8.94 0.76 -13.60
C SER A 191 8.53 -0.69 -13.77
N ASN A 192 9.17 -1.64 -13.07
CA ASN A 192 8.82 -3.06 -13.13
C ASN A 192 7.41 -3.35 -12.60
N ILE A 193 6.95 -2.61 -11.58
CA ILE A 193 5.57 -2.73 -11.08
C ILE A 193 4.59 -2.24 -12.16
N VAL A 194 4.85 -1.08 -12.77
CA VAL A 194 3.95 -0.48 -13.76
C VAL A 194 3.91 -1.33 -15.03
N LYS A 195 5.06 -1.63 -15.64
CA LYS A 195 5.15 -2.46 -16.85
C LYS A 195 4.53 -3.84 -16.68
N GLY A 196 4.69 -4.45 -15.50
CA GLY A 196 4.10 -5.75 -15.21
C GLY A 196 2.60 -5.74 -14.94
N ASN A 197 1.96 -4.57 -14.77
CA ASN A 197 0.57 -4.43 -14.36
C ASN A 197 -0.18 -3.31 -15.10
N ILE A 198 0.22 -2.98 -16.32
CA ILE A 198 -0.31 -1.82 -17.05
C ILE A 198 -1.84 -1.89 -17.19
N ASP A 199 -2.36 -3.06 -17.53
CA ASP A 199 -3.81 -3.31 -17.68
C ASP A 199 -4.56 -3.08 -16.38
N GLU A 200 -3.97 -3.44 -15.24
CA GLU A 200 -4.59 -3.22 -13.93
C GLU A 200 -4.60 -1.74 -13.54
N PHE A 201 -3.55 -1.00 -13.88
CA PHE A 201 -3.55 0.46 -13.73
C PHE A 201 -4.59 1.11 -14.64
N LEU A 202 -4.70 0.68 -15.90
CA LEU A 202 -5.73 1.15 -16.83
C LEU A 202 -7.14 0.87 -16.29
N LYS A 203 -7.43 -0.34 -15.81
CA LYS A 203 -8.73 -0.68 -15.18
C LYS A 203 -9.07 0.23 -14.00
N ILE A 204 -8.07 0.61 -13.20
CA ILE A 204 -8.29 1.47 -12.02
C ILE A 204 -8.53 2.92 -12.42
N TYR A 205 -7.75 3.45 -13.37
CA TYR A 205 -7.65 4.89 -13.61
C TYR A 205 -8.38 5.39 -14.86
N SER A 206 -8.68 4.54 -15.84
CA SER A 206 -9.45 4.93 -17.05
C SER A 206 -10.87 5.43 -16.73
N ARG A 207 -11.44 5.04 -15.59
CA ARG A 207 -12.77 5.47 -15.14
C ARG A 207 -12.85 6.94 -14.72
N TYR A 208 -11.73 7.67 -14.67
CA TYR A 208 -11.71 9.10 -14.33
C TYR A 208 -11.62 9.95 -15.60
N ASP A 209 -12.50 9.65 -16.56
CA ASP A 209 -12.62 10.29 -17.88
C ASP A 209 -12.79 11.82 -17.80
N LYS A 210 -13.36 12.31 -16.71
CA LYS A 210 -13.46 13.74 -16.37
C LYS A 210 -12.11 14.46 -16.34
N TYR A 211 -11.00 13.77 -16.07
CA TYR A 211 -9.66 14.37 -15.95
C TYR A 211 -8.72 13.96 -17.07
N ILE A 212 -8.90 12.75 -17.60
CA ILE A 212 -7.98 12.14 -18.56
C ILE A 212 -8.74 11.41 -19.66
N SER A 213 -8.24 11.49 -20.89
CA SER A 213 -8.60 10.56 -21.96
C SER A 213 -7.36 9.77 -22.40
N ILE A 214 -7.56 8.53 -22.83
CA ILE A 214 -6.48 7.59 -23.16
C ILE A 214 -6.63 7.18 -24.63
N ASP A 215 -5.57 7.32 -25.41
CA ASP A 215 -5.50 6.89 -26.80
C ASP A 215 -4.17 6.14 -27.02
N GLY A 216 -4.25 4.81 -27.15
CA GLY A 216 -3.07 3.95 -27.16
C GLY A 216 -2.23 4.13 -25.89
N GLU A 217 -0.97 4.55 -26.05
CA GLU A 217 -0.06 4.85 -24.95
C GLU A 217 -0.06 6.32 -24.52
N ASP A 218 -0.82 7.17 -25.20
CA ASP A 218 -0.95 8.59 -24.88
C ASP A 218 -2.12 8.84 -23.92
N ILE A 219 -1.93 9.81 -23.02
CA ILE A 219 -2.92 10.34 -22.10
C ILE A 219 -3.03 11.85 -22.34
N PHE A 220 -4.24 12.32 -22.63
CA PHE A 220 -4.57 13.74 -22.69
C PHE A 220 -5.23 14.15 -21.38
N VAL A 221 -4.81 15.29 -20.83
CA VAL A 221 -5.21 15.74 -19.49
C VAL A 221 -5.99 17.04 -19.60
N ASP A 222 -7.20 17.06 -19.05
CA ASP A 222 -7.95 18.30 -18.82
C ASP A 222 -7.46 18.97 -17.54
N LEU A 223 -6.42 19.82 -17.67
CA LEU A 223 -5.87 20.54 -16.52
C LEU A 223 -6.89 21.48 -15.86
N SER A 224 -7.84 22.04 -16.61
CA SER A 224 -8.90 22.89 -16.05
C SER A 224 -9.80 22.10 -15.09
N SER A 225 -10.21 20.91 -15.52
CA SER A 225 -10.95 19.96 -14.69
C SER A 225 -10.13 19.49 -13.48
N VAL A 226 -8.84 19.20 -13.65
CA VAL A 226 -7.93 18.84 -12.54
C VAL A 226 -7.86 19.97 -11.50
N TYR A 227 -7.63 21.21 -11.91
CA TYR A 227 -7.53 22.35 -10.99
C TYR A 227 -8.85 22.68 -10.30
N SER A 228 -9.99 22.58 -11.01
CA SER A 228 -11.31 22.83 -10.43
C SER A 228 -11.73 21.76 -9.41
N ASN A 229 -11.16 20.57 -9.48
CA ASN A 229 -11.42 19.45 -8.55
C ASN A 229 -10.31 19.25 -7.51
N ALA A 230 -9.34 20.17 -7.40
CA ALA A 230 -8.25 20.09 -6.43
C ALA A 230 -8.75 20.09 -4.96
N ASN A 231 -9.96 20.61 -4.71
CA ASN A 231 -10.62 20.58 -3.41
C ASN A 231 -10.92 19.16 -2.89
N LYS A 232 -10.95 18.15 -3.78
CA LYS A 232 -11.10 16.74 -3.40
C LYS A 232 -9.83 16.12 -2.81
N ILE A 233 -8.68 16.79 -2.94
CA ILE A 233 -7.40 16.26 -2.47
C ILE A 233 -7.29 16.45 -0.95
N PRO A 234 -6.90 15.42 -0.19
CA PRO A 234 -6.69 15.56 1.25
C PRO A 234 -5.73 16.70 1.59
N ASN A 235 -6.07 17.46 2.64
CA ASN A 235 -5.35 18.65 3.08
C ASN A 235 -5.41 19.86 2.11
N TYR A 236 -6.43 19.94 1.24
CA TYR A 236 -6.64 21.09 0.35
C TYR A 236 -6.53 22.46 1.05
N ASP A 237 -7.12 22.60 2.24
CA ASP A 237 -7.08 23.85 3.00
C ASP A 237 -5.67 24.37 3.28
N LYS A 238 -4.65 23.50 3.31
CA LYS A 238 -3.27 23.90 3.57
C LYS A 238 -2.57 24.48 2.34
N PHE A 239 -3.13 24.31 1.15
CA PHE A 239 -2.54 24.81 -0.10
C PHE A 239 -3.51 25.56 -1.02
N LYS A 240 -4.81 25.63 -0.71
CA LYS A 240 -5.82 26.31 -1.53
C LYS A 240 -5.46 27.75 -1.90
N ASN A 241 -4.82 28.49 -0.99
CA ASN A 241 -4.40 29.88 -1.18
C ASN A 241 -3.05 30.04 -1.89
N LYS A 242 -2.41 28.94 -2.31
CA LYS A 242 -1.16 29.00 -3.09
C LYS A 242 -1.49 29.21 -4.57
N GLU A 243 -0.52 29.69 -5.33
CA GLU A 243 -0.60 29.67 -6.79
C GLU A 243 -0.88 28.23 -7.26
N LYS A 244 -1.84 28.07 -8.17
CA LYS A 244 -2.27 26.77 -8.69
C LYS A 244 -1.10 25.95 -9.23
N THR A 245 -0.19 26.57 -9.97
CA THR A 245 1.03 25.97 -10.51
C THR A 245 1.96 25.38 -9.44
N LYS A 246 1.84 25.82 -8.17
CA LYS A 246 2.63 25.33 -7.04
C LYS A 246 1.96 24.18 -6.29
N TYR A 247 0.70 23.82 -6.59
CA TYR A 247 -0.05 22.77 -5.87
C TYR A 247 0.69 21.43 -5.86
N GLY A 248 1.19 20.97 -7.01
CA GLY A 248 1.95 19.73 -7.11
C GLY A 248 3.19 19.70 -6.21
N SER A 249 3.93 20.81 -6.14
CA SER A 249 5.14 20.91 -5.30
C SER A 249 4.82 20.80 -3.80
N TYR A 250 3.72 21.42 -3.37
CA TYR A 250 3.24 21.36 -1.99
C TYR A 250 2.83 19.94 -1.60
N LEU A 251 2.01 19.30 -2.45
CA LEU A 251 1.53 17.94 -2.25
C LEU A 251 2.70 16.95 -2.19
N LEU A 252 3.65 17.06 -3.11
CA LEU A 252 4.84 16.22 -3.11
C LEU A 252 5.69 16.41 -1.84
N LYS A 253 5.85 17.64 -1.36
CA LYS A 253 6.56 17.92 -0.10
C LYS A 253 5.85 17.29 1.09
N HIS A 254 4.52 17.38 1.15
CA HIS A 254 3.72 16.77 2.21
C HIS A 254 3.86 15.24 2.21
N ILE A 255 3.67 14.58 1.06
CA ILE A 255 3.80 13.12 0.92
C ILE A 255 5.20 12.66 1.31
N LYS A 256 6.25 13.36 0.85
CA LYS A 256 7.65 13.08 1.24
C LYS A 256 7.84 13.12 2.75
N HIS A 257 7.29 14.12 3.42
CA HIS A 257 7.39 14.25 4.87
C HIS A 257 6.67 13.10 5.61
N VAL A 258 5.45 12.75 5.20
CA VAL A 258 4.68 11.66 5.81
C VAL A 258 5.42 10.32 5.66
N ASN A 259 5.86 9.99 4.44
CA ASN A 259 6.63 8.78 4.15
C ASN A 259 7.93 8.72 4.97
N LEU A 260 8.68 9.83 5.05
CA LEU A 260 9.92 9.90 5.82
C LEU A 260 9.67 9.55 7.29
N CYS A 261 8.71 10.22 7.94
CA CYS A 261 8.38 9.95 9.33
C CYS A 261 8.00 8.49 9.58
N GLU A 262 7.27 7.88 8.66
CA GLU A 262 6.89 6.46 8.78
C GLU A 262 8.04 5.50 8.56
N SER A 263 8.90 5.79 7.58
CA SER A 263 10.04 4.94 7.23
C SER A 263 11.04 4.80 8.38
N ILE A 264 11.14 5.82 9.25
CA ILE A 264 11.93 5.81 10.49
C ILE A 264 11.21 5.01 11.59
N CYS A 265 9.91 5.23 11.80
CA CYS A 265 9.18 4.61 12.91
C CYS A 265 8.89 3.11 12.71
N GLN A 266 8.71 2.65 11.46
CA GLN A 266 8.28 1.27 11.19
C GLN A 266 9.32 0.20 11.54
N PRO A 267 10.61 0.32 11.18
CA PRO A 267 11.63 -0.64 11.60
C PRO A 267 11.76 -0.73 13.13
N LEU A 268 11.71 0.42 13.82
CA LEU A 268 11.75 0.48 15.28
C LEU A 268 10.56 -0.25 15.92
N LYS A 269 9.36 -0.13 15.32
CA LYS A 269 8.18 -0.87 15.73
C LYS A 269 8.34 -2.38 15.49
N GLY A 270 8.81 -2.78 14.30
CA GLY A 270 9.07 -4.18 13.95
C GLY A 270 10.03 -4.84 14.94
N LEU A 271 11.16 -4.18 15.25
CA LEU A 271 12.12 -4.67 16.25
C LEU A 271 11.49 -4.87 17.64
N ARG A 272 10.61 -3.97 18.06
CA ARG A 272 9.90 -4.10 19.35
C ARG A 272 8.93 -5.28 19.35
N VAL A 273 8.22 -5.52 18.26
CA VAL A 273 7.15 -6.54 18.16
C VAL A 273 7.68 -7.92 17.75
N SER A 274 8.45 -8.05 16.68
CA SER A 274 8.95 -9.35 16.19
C SER A 274 10.38 -9.68 16.66
N GLY A 275 11.14 -8.70 17.18
CA GLY A 275 12.53 -8.91 17.64
C GLY A 275 13.59 -8.70 16.55
N ILE A 276 14.86 -8.70 16.97
CA ILE A 276 16.03 -8.34 16.15
C ILE A 276 16.31 -9.37 15.04
N LYS A 277 16.20 -10.67 15.34
CA LYS A 277 16.55 -11.77 14.41
C LYS A 277 15.67 -11.77 13.14
N ASP A 278 14.34 -11.67 13.29
CA ASP A 278 13.42 -11.64 12.15
C ASP A 278 13.61 -10.38 11.29
N SER A 279 13.90 -9.24 11.92
CA SER A 279 14.12 -7.98 11.22
C SER A 279 15.41 -7.99 10.38
N LEU A 280 16.48 -8.62 10.87
CA LEU A 280 17.75 -8.77 10.13
C LEU A 280 17.61 -9.72 8.93
N SER A 281 16.83 -10.80 9.06
CA SER A 281 16.56 -11.72 7.93
C SER A 281 15.87 -11.00 6.77
N TYR A 282 14.86 -10.18 7.07
CA TYR A 282 14.12 -9.37 6.09
C TYR A 282 15.02 -8.35 5.36
N VAL A 283 15.91 -7.67 6.09
CA VAL A 283 16.86 -6.70 5.50
C VAL A 283 17.85 -7.41 4.58
N LYS A 284 18.36 -8.58 4.97
CA LYS A 284 19.27 -9.39 4.14
C LYS A 284 18.60 -9.84 2.83
N GLU A 285 17.34 -10.27 2.87
CA GLU A 285 16.59 -10.64 1.66
C GLU A 285 16.41 -9.47 0.69
N LYS A 286 16.12 -8.27 1.19
CA LYS A 286 16.03 -7.08 0.35
C LYS A 286 17.36 -6.66 -0.25
N ALA A 287 18.44 -6.70 0.53
CA ALA A 287 19.78 -6.40 0.05
C ALA A 287 20.22 -7.35 -1.08
N LYS A 288 19.82 -8.63 -1.03
CA LYS A 288 20.04 -9.59 -2.13
C LYS A 288 19.30 -9.18 -3.41
N LYS A 289 18.08 -8.64 -3.32
CA LYS A 289 17.31 -8.18 -4.48
C LYS A 289 17.92 -6.96 -5.19
N LYS A 290 18.70 -6.13 -4.48
CA LYS A 290 19.44 -5.00 -5.08
C LYS A 290 20.60 -5.47 -5.98
N LYS A 291 21.12 -6.69 -5.78
CA LYS A 291 22.25 -7.25 -6.53
C LYS A 291 21.83 -8.04 -7.79
N LEU A 292 20.56 -8.39 -7.91
CA LEU A 292 20.01 -9.00 -9.13
C LEU A 292 19.78 -7.86 -10.14
N LYS A 293 20.81 -7.58 -10.93
CA LYS A 293 20.76 -6.75 -12.13
C LYS A 293 20.17 -7.57 -13.27
#